data_AF-A0A0F9JVB6-F1
#
_entry.id   AF-A0A0F9JVB6-F1
#
_cell.length_a   1.000
_cell.length_b   1.000
_cell.length_c   1.000
_cell.angle_alpha   90.00
_cell.angle_beta   90.00
_cell.angle_gamma   90.00
#
_symmetry.space_group_name_H-M   'P 1'
#
loop_
_entity.id
_entity.type
_entity.pdbx_description
1 polymer ?
#
loop_
_entity_poly.entity_id
_entity_poly.type
_entity_poly.pdbx_seq_one_letter_code
_entity_poly.pdbx_strand_id
1 'polypeptide(L)'
;MDDLTFLKPKLSRLKLSGILETLPVRLEQAMQEKWSFSQFLDLLLTDEIERRDYKQLARRLVKSNLDPDKTLETFDFTFNPRIHQPTIRELATCNFMQKKENVFFLGPRKPET
;
A
#
# COMPACT_ATOMS: atom_id res chain seq x y z
N MET A 1 23.57 -20.55 -19.23
CA MET A 1 23.08 -21.85 -18.75
C MET A 1 22.81 -21.67 -17.25
N ASP A 2 21.54 -21.50 -16.89
CA ASP A 2 20.96 -21.63 -15.54
C ASP A 2 21.48 -20.81 -14.33
N ASP A 3 21.97 -19.58 -14.54
CA ASP A 3 22.20 -18.64 -13.41
C ASP A 3 20.94 -18.37 -12.59
N LEU A 4 19.77 -18.37 -13.25
CA LEU A 4 18.46 -18.24 -12.62
C LEU A 4 18.13 -19.41 -11.69
N THR A 5 18.65 -20.61 -11.98
CA THR A 5 18.40 -21.82 -11.19
C THR A 5 19.14 -21.76 -9.85
N PHE A 6 20.32 -21.12 -9.81
CA PHE A 6 21.05 -20.83 -8.57
C PHE A 6 20.50 -19.62 -7.81
N LEU A 7 19.84 -18.69 -8.50
CA LEU A 7 19.26 -17.49 -7.87
C LEU A 7 17.94 -17.79 -7.14
N LYS A 8 17.07 -18.62 -7.72
CA LYS A 8 15.78 -19.02 -7.13
C LYS A 8 15.85 -19.42 -5.64
N PRO A 9 16.72 -20.35 -5.20
CA PRO A 9 16.79 -20.73 -3.79
C PRO A 9 17.29 -19.60 -2.88
N LYS A 10 18.19 -18.74 -3.37
CA LYS A 10 18.68 -17.56 -2.62
C LYS A 10 17.57 -16.52 -2.43
N LEU A 11 16.84 -16.20 -3.50
CA LEU A 11 15.72 -15.27 -3.48
C LEU A 11 14.59 -15.76 -2.57
N SER A 12 14.28 -17.06 -2.63
CA SER A 12 13.28 -17.69 -1.75
C SER A 12 13.67 -17.58 -0.27
N ARG A 13 14.94 -17.86 0.06
CA ARG A 13 15.45 -17.72 1.44
C ARG A 13 15.37 -16.29 1.97
N LEU A 14 15.63 -15.30 1.12
CA LEU A 14 15.52 -13.88 1.45
C LEU A 14 14.08 -13.33 1.40
N LYS A 15 13.10 -14.17 1.08
CA LYS A 15 11.69 -13.81 0.88
C LYS A 15 11.47 -12.77 -0.22
N LEU A 16 12.33 -12.75 -1.23
CA LEU A 16 12.28 -11.85 -2.38
C LEU A 16 11.35 -12.41 -3.47
N SER A 17 10.08 -12.60 -3.10
CA SER A 17 9.08 -13.24 -3.96
C SER A 17 8.66 -12.39 -5.16
N GLY A 18 8.71 -11.07 -5.03
CA GLY A 18 8.42 -10.14 -6.13
C GLY A 18 9.48 -10.23 -7.20
N ILE A 19 10.74 -10.12 -6.80
CA ILE A 19 11.89 -10.27 -7.71
C ILE A 19 11.85 -11.64 -8.39
N LEU A 20 11.58 -12.74 -7.68
CA LEU A 20 11.58 -14.07 -8.29
C LEU A 20 10.61 -14.18 -9.49
N GLU A 21 9.46 -13.52 -9.40
CA GLU A 21 8.45 -13.52 -10.47
C GLU A 21 8.78 -12.51 -11.59
N THR A 22 9.31 -11.33 -11.27
CA THR A 22 9.57 -10.26 -12.26
C THR A 22 10.95 -10.33 -12.89
N LEU A 23 11.90 -11.05 -12.29
CA LEU A 23 13.30 -11.16 -12.71
C LEU A 23 13.51 -11.49 -14.20
N PRO A 24 12.86 -12.51 -14.81
CA PRO A 24 13.08 -12.80 -16.22
C PRO A 24 12.65 -11.64 -17.13
N VAL A 25 11.53 -11.00 -16.83
CA VAL A 25 11.02 -9.84 -17.58
C VAL A 25 11.95 -8.64 -17.40
N ARG A 26 12.37 -8.35 -16.17
CA ARG A 26 13.29 -7.23 -15.86
C ARG A 26 14.67 -7.43 -16.47
N LEU A 27 15.15 -8.68 -16.59
CA LEU A 27 16.42 -8.99 -17.27
C LEU A 27 16.35 -8.69 -18.77
N GLU A 28 15.28 -9.09 -19.44
CA GLU A 28 15.06 -8.77 -20.86
C GLU A 28 14.99 -7.25 -21.08
N GLN A 29 14.25 -6.54 -20.22
CA GLN A 29 14.17 -5.07 -20.25
C GLN A 29 15.54 -4.41 -20.05
N ALA A 30 16.31 -4.85 -19.05
CA ALA A 30 17.64 -4.30 -18.78
C ALA A 30 18.60 -4.50 -19.97
N MET A 31 18.50 -5.63 -20.68
CA MET A 31 19.27 -5.89 -21.90
C MET A 31 18.85 -4.99 -23.06
N GLN A 32 17.54 -4.76 -23.24
CA GLN A 32 17.01 -3.91 -24.31
C GLN A 32 17.32 -2.43 -24.08
N GLU A 33 17.09 -1.94 -22.86
CA GLU A 33 17.26 -0.54 -22.49
C GLU A 33 18.69 -0.18 -22.04
N LYS A 34 19.61 -1.17 -22.02
CA LYS A 34 21.01 -1.03 -21.62
C LYS A 34 21.17 -0.34 -20.25
N TRP A 35 20.38 -0.79 -19.27
CA TRP A 35 20.46 -0.22 -17.92
C TRP A 35 21.84 -0.43 -17.31
N SER A 36 22.27 0.56 -16.53
CA SER A 36 23.41 0.37 -15.65
C SER A 36 23.08 -0.68 -14.58
N PHE A 37 24.10 -1.39 -14.09
CA PHE A 37 23.92 -2.39 -13.03
C PHE A 37 23.27 -1.82 -11.76
N SER A 38 23.58 -0.55 -11.43
CA SER A 38 22.96 0.17 -10.31
C SER A 38 21.46 0.41 -10.54
N GLN A 39 21.06 0.86 -11.72
CA GLN A 39 19.63 1.05 -12.05
C GLN A 39 18.86 -0.27 -12.03
N PHE A 40 19.44 -1.34 -12.57
CA PHE A 40 18.82 -2.65 -12.55
C PHE A 40 18.59 -3.14 -11.11
N LEU A 41 19.60 -3.01 -10.24
CA LEU A 41 19.48 -3.41 -8.84
C LEU A 41 18.43 -2.56 -8.09
N ASP A 42 18.43 -1.25 -8.31
CA ASP A 42 17.48 -0.33 -7.69
C ASP A 42 16.03 -0.68 -8.08
N LEU A 43 15.78 -0.97 -9.35
CA LEU A 43 14.46 -1.34 -9.83
C LEU A 43 13.98 -2.69 -9.26
N LEU A 44 14.88 -3.70 -9.19
CA LEU A 44 14.54 -4.98 -8.58
C LEU A 44 14.16 -4.82 -7.11
N LEU A 45 14.89 -3.99 -6.36
CA LEU A 45 14.59 -3.72 -4.96
C LEU A 45 13.28 -2.94 -4.81
N THR A 46 13.03 -1.98 -5.69
CA THR A 46 11.78 -1.20 -5.72
C THR A 46 10.57 -2.11 -5.95
N ASP A 47 10.62 -2.99 -6.95
CA ASP A 47 9.56 -3.97 -7.23
C ASP A 47 9.22 -4.83 -5.99
N GLU A 48 10.23 -5.26 -5.23
CA GLU A 48 10.02 -6.06 -4.02
C GLU A 48 9.39 -5.24 -2.89
N ILE A 49 9.83 -3.99 -2.70
CA ILE A 49 9.29 -3.09 -1.67
C ILE A 49 7.82 -2.81 -1.95
N GLU A 50 7.49 -2.38 -3.16
CA GLU A 50 6.10 -2.08 -3.57
C GLU A 50 5.19 -3.29 -3.37
N ARG A 51 5.65 -4.48 -3.77
CA ARG A 51 4.87 -5.71 -3.61
C ARG A 51 4.66 -6.09 -2.15
N ARG A 52 5.65 -5.83 -1.29
CA ARG A 52 5.54 -6.08 0.15
C ARG A 52 4.57 -5.12 0.81
N ASP A 53 4.64 -3.85 0.46
CA ASP A 53 3.77 -2.81 0.98
C ASP A 53 2.32 -3.06 0.55
N TYR A 54 2.11 -3.44 -0.73
CA TYR A 54 0.80 -3.86 -1.22
C TYR A 54 0.24 -5.07 -0.46
N LYS A 55 1.05 -6.13 -0.27
CA LYS A 55 0.63 -7.31 0.52
C LYS A 55 0.34 -6.94 1.97
N GLN A 56 1.09 -6.02 2.58
CA GLN A 56 0.87 -5.58 3.95
C GLN A 56 -0.42 -4.78 4.06
N LEU A 57 -0.68 -3.86 3.12
CA LEU A 57 -1.91 -3.09 3.04
C LEU A 57 -3.12 -4.00 2.84
N ALA A 58 -3.09 -4.91 1.86
CA ALA A 58 -4.15 -5.87 1.61
C ALA A 58 -4.47 -6.73 2.85
N ARG A 59 -3.43 -7.20 3.57
CA ARG A 59 -3.62 -7.94 4.83
C ARG A 59 -4.26 -7.08 5.92
N ARG A 60 -3.87 -5.80 6.05
CA ARG A 60 -4.48 -4.88 7.02
C ARG A 60 -5.94 -4.62 6.68
N LEU A 61 -6.28 -4.44 5.41
CA LEU A 61 -7.66 -4.29 4.95
C LEU A 61 -8.51 -5.52 5.29
N VAL A 62 -8.05 -6.72 4.95
CA VAL A 62 -8.77 -7.97 5.28
C VAL A 62 -8.93 -8.13 6.80
N LYS A 63 -7.90 -7.82 7.60
CA LYS A 63 -7.96 -7.91 9.06
C LYS A 63 -8.81 -6.83 9.73
N SER A 64 -9.10 -5.73 9.03
CA SER A 64 -9.85 -4.61 9.62
C SER A 64 -11.34 -4.92 9.77
N ASN A 65 -11.84 -5.98 9.11
CA ASN A 65 -13.28 -6.28 9.02
C ASN A 65 -14.11 -5.08 8.52
N LEU A 66 -13.46 -4.10 7.87
CA LEU A 66 -14.12 -2.98 7.23
C LEU A 66 -14.64 -3.41 5.86
N ASP A 67 -15.78 -2.86 5.50
CA ASP A 67 -16.38 -3.03 4.19
C ASP A 67 -15.57 -2.22 3.16
N PRO A 68 -14.90 -2.86 2.19
CA PRO A 68 -14.03 -2.17 1.23
C PRO A 68 -14.79 -1.18 0.35
N ASP A 69 -16.10 -1.36 0.17
CA ASP A 69 -16.94 -0.46 -0.63
C ASP A 69 -17.36 0.80 0.16
N LYS A 70 -17.16 0.81 1.49
CA LYS A 70 -17.42 1.96 2.36
C LYS A 70 -16.22 2.87 2.44
N THR A 71 -16.04 3.67 1.40
CA THR A 71 -15.06 4.76 1.39
C THR A 71 -15.73 6.08 1.80
N LEU A 72 -14.93 7.10 2.10
CA LEU A 72 -15.46 8.45 2.32
C LEU A 72 -16.12 9.04 1.07
N GLU A 73 -15.84 8.50 -0.12
CA GLU A 73 -16.43 8.93 -1.38
C GLU A 73 -17.85 8.37 -1.57
N THR A 74 -18.09 7.15 -1.09
CA THR A 74 -19.42 6.51 -1.12
C THR A 74 -20.28 6.84 0.08
N PHE A 75 -19.75 7.58 1.07
CA PHE A 75 -20.50 7.99 2.25
C PHE A 75 -21.54 9.07 1.93
N ASP A 76 -22.80 8.78 2.22
CA ASP A 76 -23.90 9.73 2.07
C ASP A 76 -23.95 10.72 3.25
N PHE A 77 -23.41 11.92 3.02
CA PHE A 77 -23.44 13.01 4.00
C PHE A 77 -24.84 13.61 4.19
N THR A 78 -25.81 13.32 3.33
CA THR A 78 -27.19 13.80 3.49
C THR A 78 -27.94 13.09 4.61
N PHE A 79 -27.50 11.88 4.99
CA PHE A 79 -28.06 11.10 6.10
C PHE A 79 -28.01 11.83 7.45
N ASN A 80 -26.98 12.66 7.68
CA ASN A 80 -26.85 13.43 8.92
C ASN A 80 -26.37 14.86 8.65
N PRO A 81 -27.29 15.84 8.55
CA PRO A 81 -26.94 17.23 8.27
C PRO A 81 -26.14 17.93 9.39
N ARG A 82 -25.95 17.28 10.55
CA ARG A 82 -25.05 17.78 11.60
C ARG A 82 -23.57 17.53 11.29
N ILE A 83 -23.25 16.65 10.34
CA ILE A 83 -21.88 16.35 9.96
C ILE A 83 -21.40 17.41 8.98
N HIS A 84 -20.40 18.20 9.39
CA HIS A 84 -19.78 19.20 8.52
C HIS A 84 -18.82 18.52 7.53
N GLN A 85 -19.32 18.20 6.33
CA GLN A 85 -18.57 17.50 5.28
C GLN A 85 -17.19 18.13 4.97
N PRO A 86 -17.03 19.47 4.87
CA PRO A 86 -15.71 20.06 4.59
C PRO A 86 -14.64 19.68 5.63
N THR A 87 -15.02 19.65 6.91
CA THR A 87 -14.09 19.28 8.00
C THR A 87 -13.70 17.80 7.90
N ILE A 88 -14.65 16.90 7.61
CA ILE A 88 -14.34 15.48 7.43
C ILE A 88 -13.39 15.28 6.24
N ARG A 89 -13.59 16.01 5.13
CA ARG A 89 -12.70 15.97 3.97
C ARG A 89 -11.31 16.51 4.29
N GLU A 90 -11.20 17.60 5.06
CA GLU A 90 -9.91 18.10 5.53
C GLU A 90 -9.18 17.06 6.40
N LEU A 91 -9.88 16.45 7.35
CA LEU A 91 -9.30 15.39 8.18
C LEU A 91 -8.86 14.18 7.36
N ALA A 92 -9.60 13.82 6.31
CA ALA A 92 -9.24 12.72 5.41
C ALA A 92 -7.89 12.94 4.70
N THR A 93 -7.49 14.20 4.47
CA THR A 93 -6.15 14.51 3.90
C THR A 93 -5.00 14.18 4.85
N CYS A 94 -5.29 13.89 6.12
CA CYS A 94 -4.30 13.59 7.15
C CYS A 94 -3.29 14.73 7.40
N ASN A 95 -3.60 15.96 6.97
CA ASN A 95 -2.71 17.11 7.11
C ASN A 95 -2.42 17.46 8.58
N PHE A 96 -3.33 17.13 9.50
CA PHE A 96 -3.12 17.28 10.94
C PHE A 96 -1.90 16.48 11.45
N MET A 97 -1.54 15.35 10.81
CA MET A 97 -0.33 14.60 11.15
C MET A 97 0.94 15.38 10.82
N GLN A 98 0.97 16.08 9.68
CA GLN A 98 2.11 16.92 9.29
C GLN A 98 2.24 18.14 10.22
N LYS A 99 1.09 18.74 10.59
CA LYS A 99 1.02 19.88 11.52
C LYS A 99 1.26 19.50 12.99
N LYS A 100 1.32 18.20 13.32
CA LYS A 100 1.41 17.66 14.70
C LYS A 100 0.24 18.12 15.58
N GLU A 101 -0.94 18.21 15.00
CA GLU A 101 -2.17 18.58 15.69
C GLU A 101 -2.92 17.34 16.19
N ASN A 102 -3.57 17.47 17.35
CA ASN A 102 -4.39 16.41 17.91
C ASN A 102 -5.83 16.54 17.41
N VAL A 103 -6.40 15.45 16.89
CA VAL A 103 -7.80 15.39 16.44
C VAL A 103 -8.58 14.50 17.39
N PHE A 104 -9.66 15.04 17.95
CA PHE A 104 -10.57 14.30 18.83
C PHE A 104 -11.93 14.13 18.16
N PHE A 105 -12.39 12.88 18.05
CA PHE A 105 -13.76 12.56 17.64
C PHE A 105 -14.63 12.38 18.88
N LEU A 106 -15.53 13.32 19.12
CA LEU A 106 -16.49 13.28 20.22
C LEU A 106 -17.89 13.04 19.66
N GLY A 107 -18.57 12.02 20.16
CA GLY A 107 -19.93 11.70 19.79
C GLY A 107 -20.73 11.23 21.01
N PRO A 108 -22.06 11.42 21.03
CA PRO A 108 -22.89 10.88 22.09
C PRO A 108 -22.77 9.36 22.12
N ARG A 109 -22.61 8.78 23.30
CA ARG A 109 -22.69 7.33 23.49
C ARG A 109 -24.11 6.90 23.07
N LYS A 110 -24.22 5.98 22.11
CA LYS A 110 -25.51 5.37 21.76
C LYS A 110 -26.08 4.74 23.05
N PRO A 111 -27.32 5.08 23.48
CA PRO A 111 -27.92 4.38 24.61
C PRO A 111 -28.04 2.90 24.24
N GLU A 112 -27.54 2.04 25.12
CA GLU A 112 -27.64 0.59 24.99
C GLU A 112 -29.13 0.21 25.04
N THR A 113 -29.60 -0.49 24.01
CA THR A 113 -30.83 -1.29 24.03
C THR A 113 -30.43 -2.70 23.66
#